data_AF-A0A3L7LSP1-F1
#
_entry.id   AF-A0A3L7LSP1-F1
#
_cell.length_a   1.000
_cell.length_b   1.000
_cell.length_c   1.000
_cell.angle_alpha   90.00
_cell.angle_beta   90.00
_cell.angle_gamma   90.00
#
_symmetry.space_group_name_H-M   'P 1'
#
loop_
_entity.id
_entity.type
_entity.pdbx_description
1 polymer ?
#
loop_
_entity_poly.entity_id
_entity_poly.type
_entity_poly.pdbx_seq_one_letter_code
_entity_poly.pdbx_strand_id
1 'polypeptide(L)'
;MSALTPASEVILRHKDTFSDKQVVIAGDVQDLLPAGLEARSVKVHTAWYHHRQTLARALGEQAVQFGLAADAALVGGCDTLIYYWPKNKPEALFQLTNL
;
A
#
# COMPACT_ATOMS: atom_id res chain seq x y z
N MET A 1 -2.63 -12.65 -19.29
CA MET A 1 -1.68 -11.71 -18.67
C MET A 1 -2.06 -11.58 -17.21
N SER A 2 -1.10 -11.65 -16.29
CA SER A 2 -1.36 -11.45 -14.86
C SER A 2 -1.98 -10.07 -14.65
N ALA A 3 -3.00 -9.97 -13.81
CA ALA A 3 -3.64 -8.70 -13.45
C ALA A 3 -2.78 -7.86 -12.49
N LEU A 4 -1.68 -8.43 -11.98
CA LEU A 4 -0.77 -7.82 -11.01
C LEU A 4 0.51 -7.34 -11.68
N THR A 5 1.10 -6.30 -11.11
CA THR A 5 2.43 -5.84 -11.46
C THR A 5 3.49 -6.86 -11.03
N PRO A 6 4.67 -6.89 -11.70
CA PRO A 6 5.78 -7.75 -11.27
C PRO A 6 6.19 -7.54 -9.81
N ALA A 7 6.12 -6.30 -9.29
CA ALA A 7 6.42 -6.01 -7.89
C ALA A 7 5.42 -6.70 -6.94
N SER A 8 4.14 -6.65 -7.28
CA SER A 8 3.10 -7.35 -6.52
C SER A 8 3.22 -8.88 -6.58
N GLU A 9 3.65 -9.43 -7.72
CA GLU A 9 3.91 -10.88 -7.83
C GLU A 9 5.07 -11.33 -6.92
N VAL A 10 6.09 -10.49 -6.73
CA VAL A 10 7.16 -10.78 -5.77
C VAL A 10 6.60 -10.86 -4.34
N ILE A 11 5.77 -9.89 -3.94
CA ILE A 11 5.14 -9.90 -2.62
C ILE A 11 4.25 -11.13 -2.43
N LEU A 12 3.48 -11.50 -3.46
CA LEU A 12 2.56 -12.64 -3.40
C LEU A 12 3.27 -13.98 -3.15
N ARG A 13 4.52 -14.14 -3.61
CA ARG A 13 5.35 -15.33 -3.32
C ARG A 13 5.69 -15.48 -1.84
N HIS A 14 5.57 -14.40 -1.07
CA HIS A 14 5.84 -14.35 0.36
C HIS A 14 4.57 -14.08 1.20
N LYS A 15 3.38 -14.26 0.61
CA LYS A 15 2.09 -13.86 1.21
C LYS A 15 1.88 -14.35 2.64
N ASP A 16 2.33 -15.57 2.96
CA ASP A 16 2.16 -16.20 4.27
C ASP A 16 2.93 -15.46 5.38
N THR A 17 3.92 -14.64 5.02
CA THR A 17 4.68 -13.80 5.96
C THR A 17 3.83 -12.67 6.55
N PHE A 18 2.73 -12.31 5.90
CA PHE A 18 1.90 -11.14 6.26
C PHE A 18 0.62 -11.50 7.01
N SER A 19 0.27 -12.79 7.13
CA SER A 19 -1.03 -13.23 7.64
C SER A 19 -1.34 -12.74 9.06
N ASP A 20 -0.34 -12.58 9.92
CA ASP A 20 -0.48 -12.07 11.28
C ASP A 20 -0.19 -10.55 11.43
N LYS A 21 0.13 -9.86 10.33
CA LYS A 21 0.64 -8.48 10.32
C LYS A 21 -0.44 -7.43 10.11
N GLN A 22 -0.20 -6.25 10.69
CA GLN A 22 -0.97 -5.04 10.40
C GLN A 22 -0.18 -4.20 9.40
N VAL A 23 -0.52 -4.38 8.12
CA VAL A 23 0.25 -3.87 7.00
C VAL A 23 -0.25 -2.49 6.58
N VAL A 24 0.69 -1.55 6.41
CA VAL A 24 0.49 -0.34 5.62
C VAL A 24 1.22 -0.49 4.29
N ILE A 25 0.52 -0.20 3.20
CA ILE A 25 1.08 -0.21 1.85
C ILE A 25 1.16 1.21 1.33
N ALA A 26 2.30 1.60 0.77
CA ALA A 26 2.51 2.95 0.25
C ALA A 26 3.44 2.96 -0.95
N GLY A 27 3.59 4.13 -1.59
CA GLY A 27 4.43 4.32 -2.77
C GLY A 27 3.67 4.18 -4.09
N ASP A 28 4.33 3.64 -5.11
CA ASP A 28 3.80 3.47 -6.47
C ASP A 28 2.93 2.21 -6.62
N VAL A 29 1.82 2.15 -5.89
CA VAL A 29 0.87 1.02 -5.91
C VAL A 29 -0.07 1.16 -7.11
N GLN A 30 0.13 0.33 -8.14
CA GLN A 30 -0.58 0.44 -9.41
C GLN A 30 -1.67 -0.62 -9.65
N ASP A 31 -1.76 -1.63 -8.77
CA ASP A 31 -2.69 -2.75 -8.91
C ASP A 31 -3.51 -2.99 -7.64
N LEU A 32 -4.26 -4.09 -7.63
CA LEU A 32 -5.21 -4.46 -6.58
C LEU A 32 -4.64 -5.46 -5.57
N LEU A 33 -3.31 -5.71 -5.53
CA LEU A 33 -2.72 -6.58 -4.51
C LEU A 33 -3.16 -6.21 -3.08
N PRO A 34 -3.22 -4.91 -2.67
CA PRO A 34 -3.66 -4.56 -1.33
C PRO A 34 -5.02 -5.16 -0.94
N ALA A 35 -5.95 -5.28 -1.89
CA ALA A 35 -7.27 -5.83 -1.65
C ALA A 35 -7.28 -7.37 -1.53
N GLY A 36 -6.29 -8.04 -2.11
CA GLY A 36 -6.16 -9.50 -2.09
C GLY A 36 -5.11 -10.03 -1.11
N LEU A 37 -4.44 -9.16 -0.36
CA LEU A 37 -3.40 -9.55 0.57
C LEU A 37 -4.01 -10.10 1.87
N GLU A 38 -3.74 -11.37 2.17
CA GLU A 38 -4.14 -12.00 3.42
C GLU A 38 -3.25 -11.51 4.57
N ALA A 39 -3.73 -10.53 5.32
CA ALA A 39 -3.10 -9.97 6.52
C ALA A 39 -4.15 -9.65 7.58
N ARG A 40 -3.73 -9.41 8.83
CA ARG A 40 -4.64 -9.04 9.92
C ARG A 40 -5.36 -7.73 9.65
N SER A 41 -4.66 -6.77 9.03
CA SER A 41 -5.27 -5.56 8.48
C SER A 41 -4.40 -5.05 7.34
N VAL A 42 -5.03 -4.51 6.29
CA VAL A 42 -4.33 -3.81 5.21
C VAL A 42 -4.87 -2.39 5.12
N LYS A 43 -3.96 -1.42 5.22
CA LYS A 43 -4.22 -0.01 4.98
C LYS A 43 -3.35 0.48 3.83
N VAL A 44 -3.81 1.47 3.08
CA VAL A 44 -3.07 2.04 1.96
C VAL A 44 -2.96 3.55 2.08
N HIS A 45 -1.75 4.08 1.88
CA HIS A 45 -1.53 5.50 1.61
C HIS A 45 -1.15 5.67 0.14
N THR A 46 -1.75 6.65 -0.53
CA THR A 46 -1.34 7.03 -1.89
C THR A 46 -1.49 8.51 -2.15
N ALA A 47 -0.52 9.09 -2.87
CA ALA A 47 -0.61 10.44 -3.41
C ALA A 47 -1.35 10.50 -4.76
N TRP A 48 -1.84 9.36 -5.26
CA TRP A 48 -2.45 9.24 -6.58
C TRP A 48 -3.96 8.97 -6.49
N TYR A 49 -4.76 9.95 -6.88
CA TYR A 49 -6.22 9.92 -6.67
C TYR A 49 -6.91 8.77 -7.42
N HIS A 50 -6.44 8.43 -8.61
CA HIS A 50 -7.00 7.33 -9.40
C HIS A 50 -6.72 5.96 -8.76
N HIS A 51 -5.52 5.75 -8.19
CA HIS A 51 -5.22 4.55 -7.40
C HIS A 51 -6.10 4.49 -6.16
N ARG A 52 -6.29 5.62 -5.46
CA ARG A 52 -7.24 5.70 -4.34
C ARG A 52 -8.65 5.26 -4.75
N GLN A 53 -9.21 5.78 -5.84
CA GLN A 53 -10.57 5.39 -6.25
C GLN A 53 -10.70 3.88 -6.49
N THR A 54 -9.74 3.30 -7.20
CA THR A 54 -9.75 1.87 -7.52
C THR A 54 -9.60 1.01 -6.27
N LEU A 55 -8.69 1.38 -5.37
CA LEU A 55 -8.43 0.64 -4.14
C LEU A 55 -9.56 0.81 -3.12
N ALA A 56 -10.11 2.01 -2.96
CA ALA A 56 -11.20 2.28 -2.02
C ALA A 56 -12.47 1.49 -2.37
N ARG A 57 -12.72 1.25 -3.66
CA ARG A 57 -13.81 0.36 -4.11
C ARG A 57 -13.62 -1.10 -3.70
N ALA A 58 -12.37 -1.55 -3.55
CA ALA A 58 -12.04 -2.93 -3.24
C ALA A 58 -11.82 -3.18 -1.73
N LEU A 59 -11.18 -2.24 -1.03
CA LEU A 59 -10.82 -2.33 0.40
C LEU A 59 -11.79 -1.59 1.34
N GLY A 60 -12.59 -0.67 0.81
CA GLY A 60 -13.39 0.28 1.58
C GLY A 60 -12.68 1.63 1.80
N GLU A 61 -13.46 2.71 1.88
CA GLU A 61 -12.95 4.09 1.99
C GLU A 61 -12.07 4.34 3.22
N GLN A 62 -12.32 3.65 4.33
CA GLN A 62 -11.59 3.87 5.58
C GLN A 62 -10.19 3.26 5.57
N ALA A 63 -9.94 2.28 4.70
CA ALA A 63 -8.65 1.59 4.60
C ALA A 63 -7.68 2.31 3.66
N VAL A 64 -8.14 3.29 2.87
CA VAL A 64 -7.35 3.95 1.81
C VAL A 64 -7.32 5.46 2.04
N GLN A 65 -6.19 5.97 2.49
CA GLN A 65 -5.94 7.40 2.59
C GLN A 65 -5.33 7.92 1.30
N PHE A 66 -5.92 9.00 0.78
CA PHE A 66 -5.30 9.82 -0.24
C PHE A 66 -4.84 11.16 0.35
N GLY A 67 -3.63 11.56 0.02
CA GLY A 67 -3.07 12.85 0.42
C GLY A 67 -1.59 12.92 0.11
N LEU A 68 -1.02 14.12 0.21
CA LEU A 68 0.42 14.33 0.03
C LEU A 68 1.22 13.65 1.15
N ALA A 69 0.81 13.87 2.39
CA ALA A 69 1.40 13.29 3.60
C ALA A 69 0.51 12.18 4.17
N ALA A 70 1.10 11.27 4.94
CA ALA A 70 0.37 10.19 5.60
C ALA A 70 -0.17 10.68 6.94
N ASP A 71 -1.38 10.27 7.30
CA ASP A 71 -1.95 10.59 8.61
C ASP A 71 -1.37 9.60 9.64
N ALA A 72 -0.99 10.10 10.81
CA ALA A 72 -0.58 9.29 11.94
C ALA A 72 -1.65 8.26 12.33
N ALA A 73 -2.94 8.56 12.13
CA ALA A 73 -4.03 7.61 12.37
C ALA A 73 -4.03 6.43 11.38
N LEU A 74 -3.58 6.64 10.14
CA LEU A 74 -3.46 5.57 9.16
C LEU A 74 -2.32 4.64 9.54
N VAL A 75 -1.13 5.18 9.79
CA VAL A 75 0.08 4.42 10.11
C VAL A 75 0.02 3.82 11.52
N GLY A 76 -0.74 4.45 12.41
CA GLY A 76 -0.93 4.00 13.79
C GLY A 76 -1.42 2.56 13.89
N GLY A 77 -0.71 1.77 14.71
CA GLY A 77 -1.00 0.36 14.96
C GLY A 77 -0.49 -0.59 13.88
N CYS A 78 0.04 -0.09 12.76
CA CYS A 78 0.71 -0.94 11.77
C CYS A 78 2.10 -1.35 12.25
N ASP A 79 2.44 -2.61 12.04
CA ASP A 79 3.74 -3.20 12.40
C ASP A 79 4.61 -3.52 11.17
N THR A 80 4.04 -3.38 9.97
CA THR A 80 4.67 -3.78 8.72
C THR A 80 4.41 -2.74 7.64
N LEU A 81 5.47 -2.25 7.00
CA LEU A 81 5.41 -1.38 5.81
C LEU A 81 5.76 -2.20 4.56
N ILE A 82 4.88 -2.19 3.56
CA ILE A 82 5.19 -2.62 2.19
C ILE A 82 5.26 -1.38 1.32
N TYR A 83 6.47 -1.03 0.88
CA TYR A 83 6.72 0.18 0.11
C TYR A 83 7.05 -0.14 -1.36
N TYR A 84 6.21 0.36 -2.27
CA TYR A 84 6.42 0.24 -3.71
C TYR A 84 7.31 1.39 -4.19
N TRP A 85 8.51 1.06 -4.64
CA TRP A 85 9.49 2.05 -5.05
C TRP A 85 9.02 2.85 -6.28
N PRO A 86 8.91 4.19 -6.18
CA PRO A 86 8.50 5.02 -7.31
C PRO A 86 9.65 5.25 -8.29
N LYS A 87 9.33 5.74 -9.49
CA LYS A 87 10.33 6.03 -10.53
C LYS A 87 11.32 7.13 -10.14
N ASN A 88 10.89 8.07 -9.30
CA ASN A 88 11.66 9.25 -8.94
C ASN A 88 12.28 9.12 -7.54
N LYS A 89 13.61 9.25 -7.44
CA LYS A 89 14.32 9.19 -6.15
C LYS A 89 13.88 10.26 -5.14
N PRO A 90 13.67 11.54 -5.52
CA PRO A 90 13.20 12.55 -4.56
C PRO A 90 11.81 12.24 -3.99
N GLU A 91 10.94 11.63 -4.80
CA GLU A 91 9.61 11.19 -4.38
C GLU A 91 9.72 10.07 -3.34
N ALA A 92 10.60 9.07 -3.59
CA ALA A 92 10.86 8.01 -2.63
C ALA A 92 11.37 8.55 -1.29
N LEU A 93 12.32 9.50 -1.35
CA LEU A 93 12.87 10.14 -0.15
C LEU A 93 11.78 10.85 0.66
N PHE A 94 10.94 11.64 -0.01
CA PHE A 94 9.86 12.36 0.65
C PHE A 94 8.87 11.40 1.32
N GLN A 95 8.39 10.39 0.58
CA GLN A 95 7.39 9.46 1.08
C GLN A 95 7.91 8.62 2.25
N LEU A 96 9.13 8.08 2.14
CA LEU A 96 9.74 7.28 3.22
C LEU A 96 10.10 8.11 4.46
N THR A 97 10.35 9.41 4.32
CA THR A 97 10.59 10.29 5.49
C THR A 97 9.28 10.65 6.19
N ASN A 98 8.17 10.66 5.44
CA ASN A 98 6.84 11.01 5.93
C ASN A 98 6.11 9.83 6.60
N LEU A 99 6.40 8.59 6.18
CA LEU A 99 5.81 7.35 6.72
C LEU A 99 6.52 6.90 8.00
#